data_AF-A0A218XQ02-F1
#
_entry.id   AF-A0A218XQ02-F1
#
_cell.length_a   1.000
_cell.length_b   1.000
_cell.length_c   1.000
_cell.angle_alpha   90.00
_cell.angle_beta   90.00
_cell.angle_gamma   90.00
#
_symmetry.space_group_name_H-M   'P 1'
#
loop_
_entity.id
_entity.type
_entity.pdbx_description
1 polymer ?
#
loop_
_entity_poly.entity_id
_entity_poly.type
_entity_poly.pdbx_seq_one_letter_code
_entity_poly.pdbx_strand_id
1 'polypeptide(L)'
;MEGTRPCGGSNEGTPPYEDQRKGLGPLGDLTKGLGPTEDQRKGLGPLGDLTKGLGPTEDQRKGLGPLGDLTKGLGPTEDQRKGLGPLGDLTKGLGPTEDQRKGLGPLGDLTKGLGPTEDQRKGLGPLGDLTKGLGPTEDQRKGLGPLGDLTKGLGPTEDQRKGLGPLGDLTKGLGPTEDQRKGLGPLGDLTKGLGPTEDQRKGLGPLGDLTKGLGPTEDQRKGLGPLGDLTKGLGPTEDQRKGLGPLGDLTKGLGPTEDQRKGLGPRESNEGTRP
;
A
#
# COMPACT_ATOMS: atom_id res chain seq x y z
N MET A 1 15.20 -29.87 21.85
CA MET A 1 14.31 -29.76 23.01
C MET A 1 15.13 -29.17 24.14
N GLU A 2 14.84 -27.93 24.51
CA GLU A 2 15.14 -27.40 25.85
C GLU A 2 14.15 -26.24 26.06
N GLY A 3 13.18 -26.46 26.94
CA GLY A 3 12.11 -25.52 27.21
C GLY A 3 12.58 -24.45 28.20
N THR A 4 12.42 -23.18 27.84
CA THR A 4 12.64 -22.06 28.76
C THR A 4 11.31 -21.45 29.17
N ARG A 5 11.07 -21.47 30.48
CA ARG A 5 9.94 -20.85 31.20
C ARG A 5 10.08 -19.31 31.18
N PRO A 6 8.99 -18.54 31.39
CA PRO A 6 9.00 -17.10 31.23
C PRO A 6 9.61 -16.43 32.47
N CYS A 7 10.62 -15.58 32.28
CA CYS A 7 11.13 -14.69 33.32
C CYS A 7 10.83 -13.22 32.95
N GLY A 8 10.50 -12.45 33.98
CA GLY A 8 9.91 -11.12 33.95
C GLY A 8 10.70 -10.03 33.23
N GLY A 9 10.00 -8.91 33.04
CA GLY A 9 10.52 -7.73 32.35
C GLY A 9 11.68 -7.09 33.10
N SER A 10 12.84 -7.07 32.45
CA SER A 10 13.95 -6.17 32.78
C SER A 10 13.96 -5.05 31.75
N ASN A 11 13.71 -3.81 32.19
CA ASN A 11 14.04 -2.61 31.44
C ASN A 11 15.51 -2.27 31.71
N GLU A 12 16.42 -2.91 30.99
CA GLU A 12 17.83 -2.53 30.95
C GLU A 12 18.11 -1.92 29.57
N GLY A 13 18.52 -0.65 29.54
CA GLY A 13 19.06 -0.02 28.35
C GLY A 13 20.40 -0.64 28.01
N THR A 14 20.40 -1.67 27.16
CA THR A 14 21.61 -2.38 26.75
C THR A 14 22.39 -1.59 25.69
N PRO A 15 23.74 -1.62 25.71
CA PRO A 15 24.59 -1.05 24.65
C PRO A 15 24.30 -1.70 23.28
N PRO A 16 24.68 -1.06 22.15
CA PRO A 16 24.45 -1.64 20.83
C PRO A 16 25.14 -3.00 20.73
N TYR A 17 24.36 -4.02 20.39
CA TYR A 17 24.91 -5.34 20.03
C TYR A 17 25.27 -5.33 18.55
N GLU A 18 26.48 -5.80 18.22
CA GLU A 18 26.99 -5.89 16.84
C GLU A 18 26.15 -6.86 15.98
N ASP A 19 25.82 -8.08 16.43
CA ASP A 19 24.93 -9.01 15.70
C ASP A 19 23.96 -9.74 16.65
N GLN A 20 22.65 -9.73 16.31
CA GLN A 20 21.62 -10.51 17.00
C GLN A 20 20.92 -11.51 16.09
N ARG A 21 21.19 -12.81 16.29
CA ARG A 21 20.51 -13.92 15.61
C ARG A 21 19.62 -14.71 16.57
N LYS A 22 18.33 -14.89 16.23
CA LYS A 22 17.38 -15.70 17.02
C LYS A 22 16.45 -16.52 16.13
N GLY A 23 16.37 -17.83 16.40
CA GLY A 23 15.41 -18.77 15.82
C GLY A 23 14.54 -19.38 16.91
N LEU A 24 13.21 -19.34 16.81
CA LEU A 24 12.32 -19.97 17.79
C LEU A 24 11.24 -20.81 17.10
N GLY A 25 10.91 -21.95 17.70
CA GLY A 25 9.85 -22.86 17.26
C GLY A 25 8.45 -22.39 17.67
N PRO A 26 7.45 -23.28 17.63
CA PRO A 26 6.08 -22.95 18.00
C PRO A 26 5.98 -22.46 19.45
N LEU A 27 5.28 -21.36 19.67
CA LEU A 27 5.07 -20.74 20.98
C LEU A 27 3.62 -20.21 21.06
N GLY A 28 3.11 -20.00 22.28
CA GLY A 28 1.87 -19.26 22.51
C GLY A 28 2.09 -17.76 22.27
N ASP A 29 1.74 -16.93 23.24
CA ASP A 29 1.89 -15.48 23.09
C ASP A 29 3.29 -15.00 23.50
N LEU A 30 3.78 -13.96 22.82
CA LEU A 30 5.13 -13.46 22.99
C LEU A 30 5.20 -11.94 22.96
N THR A 31 5.81 -11.35 23.98
CA THR A 31 6.13 -9.90 24.01
C THR A 31 7.63 -9.69 24.13
N LYS A 32 8.22 -8.86 23.25
CA LYS A 32 9.67 -8.58 23.23
C LYS A 32 9.99 -7.13 22.83
N GLY A 33 10.86 -6.48 23.60
CA GLY A 33 11.51 -5.20 23.25
C GLY A 33 13.01 -5.39 23.07
N LEU A 34 13.62 -4.72 22.09
CA LEU A 34 15.07 -4.70 21.92
C LEU A 34 15.56 -3.31 21.57
N GLY A 35 16.71 -2.94 22.12
CA GLY A 35 17.39 -1.67 21.88
C GLY A 35 18.05 -1.58 20.50
N PRO A 36 18.89 -0.55 20.28
CA PRO A 36 19.65 -0.36 19.05
C PRO A 36 20.61 -1.53 18.77
N THR A 37 20.78 -1.89 17.50
CA THR A 37 21.72 -2.94 17.05
C THR A 37 22.26 -2.59 15.67
N GLU A 38 23.44 -3.07 15.30
CA GLU A 38 23.94 -2.98 13.92
C GLU A 38 23.20 -4.02 13.05
N ASP A 39 23.43 -5.31 13.33
CA ASP A 39 22.80 -6.42 12.61
C ASP A 39 21.73 -7.16 13.41
N GLN A 40 20.60 -7.49 12.76
CA GLN A 40 19.55 -8.27 13.40
C GLN A 40 18.82 -9.25 12.46
N ARG A 41 18.99 -10.55 12.72
CA ARG A 41 18.36 -11.66 11.94
C ARG A 41 17.44 -12.53 12.79
N LYS A 42 16.17 -12.63 12.42
CA LYS A 42 15.15 -13.35 13.20
C LYS A 42 14.25 -14.24 12.36
N GLY A 43 14.13 -15.50 12.76
CA GLY A 43 13.17 -16.47 12.23
C GLY A 43 12.27 -16.98 13.36
N LEU A 44 10.95 -16.86 13.25
CA LEU A 44 10.04 -17.51 14.20
C LEU A 44 9.09 -18.44 13.43
N GLY A 45 8.84 -19.62 14.01
CA GLY A 45 7.80 -20.54 13.58
C GLY A 45 6.38 -20.05 13.92
N PRO A 46 5.39 -20.95 13.89
CA PRO A 46 4.01 -20.63 14.25
C PRO A 46 3.89 -20.01 15.65
N LEU A 47 3.10 -18.97 15.80
CA LEU A 47 2.85 -18.30 17.09
C LEU A 47 1.35 -18.04 17.27
N GLY A 48 0.92 -17.87 18.53
CA GLY A 48 -0.35 -17.20 18.84
C GLY A 48 -0.21 -15.71 18.53
N ASP A 49 -0.15 -14.88 19.57
CA ASP A 49 0.01 -13.44 19.42
C ASP A 49 1.44 -12.95 19.67
N LEU A 50 1.87 -11.95 18.90
CA LEU A 50 3.21 -11.38 19.02
C LEU A 50 3.15 -9.86 19.11
N THR A 51 3.66 -9.32 20.22
CA THR A 51 3.95 -7.89 20.37
C THR A 51 5.45 -7.66 20.36
N LYS A 52 5.92 -6.77 19.47
CA LYS A 52 7.36 -6.49 19.34
C LYS A 52 7.70 -5.03 19.10
N GLY A 53 8.58 -4.48 19.94
CA GLY A 53 9.26 -3.19 19.73
C GLY A 53 10.73 -3.39 19.40
N LEU A 54 11.27 -2.63 18.44
CA LEU A 54 12.70 -2.62 18.13
C LEU A 54 13.18 -1.19 17.96
N GLY A 55 14.33 -0.87 18.54
CA GLY A 55 15.04 0.38 18.33
C GLY A 55 15.62 0.52 16.92
N PRO A 56 16.45 1.57 16.70
CA PRO A 56 17.19 1.77 15.47
C PRO A 56 18.02 0.55 15.07
N THR A 57 18.15 0.26 13.78
CA THR A 57 18.98 -0.84 13.28
C THR A 57 19.63 -0.46 11.96
N GLU A 58 20.86 -0.86 11.71
CA GLU A 58 21.44 -0.73 10.36
C GLU A 58 20.78 -1.79 9.45
N ASP A 59 20.98 -3.07 9.78
CA ASP A 59 20.59 -4.18 8.92
C ASP A 59 19.57 -5.11 9.59
N GLN A 60 18.34 -5.19 9.06
CA GLN A 60 17.26 -6.00 9.63
C GLN A 60 16.66 -7.03 8.68
N ARG A 61 16.77 -8.32 9.06
CA ARG A 61 16.12 -9.44 8.36
C ARG A 61 15.18 -10.22 9.28
N LYS A 62 13.91 -10.31 8.89
CA LYS A 62 12.89 -11.03 9.66
C LYS A 62 12.03 -11.95 8.78
N GLY A 63 12.01 -13.23 9.11
CA GLY A 63 11.04 -14.21 8.61
C GLY A 63 10.12 -14.67 9.73
N LEU A 64 8.81 -14.70 9.49
CA LEU A 64 7.84 -15.29 10.42
C LEU A 64 6.95 -16.26 9.69
N GLY A 65 6.70 -17.41 10.32
CA GLY A 65 5.65 -18.34 9.93
C GLY A 65 4.25 -17.81 10.25
N PRO A 66 3.24 -18.70 10.30
CA PRO A 66 1.87 -18.33 10.65
C PRO A 66 1.77 -17.66 12.03
N LEU A 67 0.97 -16.61 12.18
CA LEU A 67 0.59 -16.06 13.50
C LEU A 67 -0.93 -15.91 13.62
N GLY A 68 -1.42 -15.80 14.86
CA GLY A 68 -2.66 -15.10 15.17
C GLY A 68 -2.47 -13.61 14.89
N ASP A 69 -2.28 -12.80 15.93
CA ASP A 69 -2.14 -11.35 15.78
C ASP A 69 -0.70 -10.84 15.98
N LEU A 70 -0.34 -9.80 15.24
CA LEU A 70 0.98 -9.17 15.31
C LEU A 70 0.88 -7.66 15.48
N THR A 71 1.40 -7.16 16.59
CA THR A 71 1.68 -5.74 16.79
C THR A 71 3.19 -5.48 16.74
N LYS A 72 3.65 -4.61 15.83
CA LYS A 72 5.08 -4.31 15.66
C LYS A 72 5.38 -2.81 15.52
N GLY A 73 6.22 -2.28 16.39
CA GLY A 73 6.89 -0.98 16.24
C GLY A 73 8.37 -1.16 15.87
N LEU A 74 8.85 -0.40 14.89
CA LEU A 74 10.29 -0.32 14.58
C LEU A 74 10.74 1.13 14.52
N GLY A 75 11.90 1.42 15.12
CA GLY A 75 12.64 2.65 14.90
C GLY A 75 13.20 2.78 13.48
N PRO A 76 14.04 3.81 13.25
CA PRO A 76 14.76 4.01 12.01
C PRO A 76 15.52 2.75 11.57
N THR A 77 15.60 2.50 10.27
CA THR A 77 16.40 1.39 9.75
C THR A 77 17.08 1.79 8.45
N GLU A 78 18.33 1.40 8.22
CA GLU A 78 18.93 1.57 6.89
C GLU A 78 18.32 0.52 5.95
N ASP A 79 18.59 -0.75 6.22
CA ASP A 79 18.20 -1.87 5.37
C ASP A 79 17.18 -2.78 6.05
N GLN A 80 15.99 -2.95 5.43
CA GLN A 80 14.93 -3.79 6.00
C GLN A 80 14.35 -4.81 5.03
N ARG A 81 14.47 -6.08 5.39
CA ARG A 81 13.85 -7.22 4.69
C ARG A 81 12.91 -7.99 5.61
N LYS A 82 11.63 -8.06 5.23
CA LYS A 82 10.61 -8.80 6.01
C LYS A 82 9.80 -9.74 5.13
N GLY A 83 9.79 -11.03 5.50
CA GLY A 83 8.85 -12.04 5.02
C GLY A 83 7.88 -12.44 6.14
N LEU A 84 6.59 -12.42 5.87
CA LEU A 84 5.56 -12.94 6.77
C LEU A 84 4.72 -13.99 6.06
N GLY A 85 4.45 -15.11 6.72
CA GLY A 85 3.43 -16.08 6.32
C GLY A 85 2.01 -15.55 6.53
N PRO A 86 1.02 -16.45 6.63
CA PRO A 86 -0.36 -16.10 6.97
C PRO A 86 -0.47 -15.47 8.36
N LEU A 87 -1.28 -14.42 8.53
CA LEU A 87 -1.64 -13.91 9.86
C LEU A 87 -3.17 -13.72 9.98
N GLY A 88 -3.67 -13.67 11.21
CA GLY A 88 -4.91 -12.99 11.56
C GLY A 88 -4.76 -11.48 11.29
N ASP A 89 -4.51 -10.68 12.33
CA ASP A 89 -4.39 -9.24 12.18
C ASP A 89 -2.96 -8.70 12.35
N LEU A 90 -2.65 -7.61 11.65
CA LEU A 90 -1.35 -6.94 11.71
C LEU A 90 -1.49 -5.44 11.92
N THR A 91 -0.98 -4.98 13.05
CA THR A 91 -0.74 -3.55 13.30
C THR A 91 0.76 -3.26 13.27
N LYS A 92 1.17 -2.32 12.41
CA LYS A 92 2.60 -2.01 12.22
C LYS A 92 2.91 -0.52 12.04
N GLY A 93 3.73 0.02 12.94
CA GLY A 93 4.35 1.34 12.81
C GLY A 93 5.84 1.22 12.49
N LEU A 94 6.34 2.05 11.56
CA LEU A 94 7.74 2.11 11.17
C LEU A 94 8.24 3.54 11.11
N GLY A 95 9.42 3.76 11.69
CA GLY A 95 10.20 4.98 11.48
C GLY A 95 10.75 5.09 10.05
N PRO A 96 11.59 6.12 9.82
CA PRO A 96 12.30 6.32 8.56
C PRO A 96 13.05 5.05 8.12
N THR A 97 13.11 4.80 6.82
CA THR A 97 13.90 3.68 6.29
C THR A 97 14.57 4.07 4.99
N GLU A 98 15.83 3.72 4.77
CA GLU A 98 16.45 3.90 3.46
C GLU A 98 15.86 2.86 2.51
N ASP A 99 16.13 1.59 2.77
CA ASP A 99 15.84 0.50 1.84
C ASP A 99 14.88 -0.54 2.43
N GLN A 100 13.71 -0.72 1.80
CA GLN A 100 12.62 -1.47 2.44
C GLN A 100 11.91 -2.48 1.54
N ARG A 101 12.18 -3.78 1.76
CA ARG A 101 11.58 -4.90 1.04
C ARG A 101 10.66 -5.76 1.90
N LYS A 102 9.41 -5.94 1.45
CA LYS A 102 8.38 -6.68 2.20
C LYS A 102 7.54 -7.61 1.34
N GLY A 103 7.47 -8.87 1.74
CA GLY A 103 6.50 -9.85 1.26
C GLY A 103 5.63 -10.31 2.42
N LEU A 104 4.31 -10.13 2.32
CA LEU A 104 3.37 -10.70 3.28
C LEU A 104 2.42 -11.67 2.57
N GLY A 105 2.18 -12.82 3.18
CA GLY A 105 1.16 -13.78 2.76
C GLY A 105 -0.26 -13.30 3.01
N PRO A 106 -1.24 -14.23 3.00
CA PRO A 106 -2.62 -13.94 3.34
C PRO A 106 -2.78 -13.31 4.72
N LEU A 107 -3.73 -12.40 4.87
CA LEU A 107 -4.00 -11.73 6.15
C LEU A 107 -5.51 -11.54 6.33
N GLY A 108 -5.95 -11.46 7.59
CA GLY A 108 -7.19 -10.77 7.96
C GLY A 108 -7.03 -9.28 7.70
N ASP A 109 -6.80 -8.48 8.74
CA ASP A 109 -6.73 -7.03 8.61
C ASP A 109 -5.31 -6.45 8.80
N LEU A 110 -5.00 -5.39 8.05
CA LEU A 110 -3.72 -4.70 8.11
C LEU A 110 -3.88 -3.20 8.35
N THR A 111 -3.36 -2.75 9.49
CA THR A 111 -3.11 -1.33 9.75
C THR A 111 -1.61 -1.03 9.72
N LYS A 112 -1.19 -0.10 8.85
CA LYS A 112 0.24 0.22 8.68
C LYS A 112 0.53 1.72 8.53
N GLY A 113 1.33 2.26 9.44
CA GLY A 113 1.97 3.58 9.31
C GLY A 113 3.45 3.44 8.94
N LEU A 114 3.92 4.22 7.96
CA LEU A 114 5.34 4.31 7.60
C LEU A 114 5.80 5.76 7.60
N GLY A 115 6.97 6.00 8.20
CA GLY A 115 7.72 7.23 8.01
C GLY A 115 8.28 7.38 6.58
N PRO A 116 9.13 8.40 6.37
CA PRO A 116 9.85 8.61 5.12
C PRO A 116 10.58 7.35 4.66
N THR A 117 10.63 7.11 3.36
CA THR A 117 11.41 5.99 2.81
C THR A 117 12.11 6.39 1.52
N GLU A 118 13.36 6.04 1.32
CA GLU A 118 13.99 6.24 0.00
C GLU A 118 13.41 5.20 -0.96
N ASP A 119 13.69 3.92 -0.70
CA ASP A 119 13.37 2.83 -1.60
C ASP A 119 12.37 1.83 -1.00
N GLN A 120 11.19 1.69 -1.61
CA GLN A 120 10.14 0.81 -1.11
C GLN A 120 9.66 -0.23 -2.12
N ARG A 121 9.82 -1.51 -1.76
CA ARG A 121 9.20 -2.64 -2.48
C ARG A 121 8.28 -3.46 -1.59
N LYS A 122 7.01 -3.57 -1.97
CA LYS A 122 6.00 -4.34 -1.21
C LYS A 122 5.16 -5.25 -2.11
N GLY A 123 5.15 -6.54 -1.81
CA GLY A 123 4.18 -7.51 -2.29
C GLY A 123 3.27 -7.95 -1.14
N LEU A 124 1.95 -7.93 -1.35
CA LEU A 124 0.98 -8.51 -0.43
C LEU A 124 0.13 -9.54 -1.16
N GLY A 125 -0.12 -10.67 -0.50
CA GLY A 125 -1.14 -11.63 -0.88
C GLY A 125 -2.57 -11.13 -0.63
N PRO A 126 -3.55 -12.05 -0.65
CA PRO A 126 -4.95 -11.76 -0.33
C PRO A 126 -5.09 -11.16 1.07
N LEU A 127 -6.06 -10.27 1.25
CA LEU A 127 -6.25 -9.56 2.50
C LEU A 127 -7.75 -9.26 2.73
N GLY A 128 -8.19 -9.20 3.99
CA GLY A 128 -9.48 -8.63 4.40
C GLY A 128 -9.49 -7.13 4.15
N ASP A 129 -9.13 -6.33 5.16
CA ASP A 129 -9.08 -4.87 5.03
C ASP A 129 -7.67 -4.29 5.20
N LEU A 130 -7.40 -3.19 4.47
CA LEU A 130 -6.11 -2.50 4.53
C LEU A 130 -6.27 -1.00 4.77
N THR A 131 -5.74 -0.55 5.90
CA THR A 131 -5.48 0.87 6.17
C THR A 131 -3.98 1.16 6.14
N LYS A 132 -3.55 2.08 5.27
CA LYS A 132 -2.13 2.44 5.13
C LYS A 132 -1.88 3.93 5.01
N GLY A 133 -1.10 4.50 5.93
CA GLY A 133 -0.49 5.83 5.83
C GLY A 133 0.99 5.73 5.49
N LEU A 134 1.45 6.48 4.49
CA LEU A 134 2.87 6.60 4.14
C LEU A 134 3.32 8.05 4.16
N GLY A 135 4.49 8.30 4.76
CA GLY A 135 5.24 9.53 4.57
C GLY A 135 5.80 9.68 3.15
N PRO A 136 6.65 10.70 2.94
CA PRO A 136 7.35 10.92 1.69
C PRO A 136 8.10 9.66 1.23
N THR A 137 8.17 9.44 -0.08
CA THR A 137 8.93 8.32 -0.64
C THR A 137 9.63 8.74 -1.92
N GLU A 138 10.90 8.38 -2.12
CA GLU A 138 11.53 8.59 -3.43
C GLU A 138 10.96 7.56 -4.40
N ASP A 139 11.23 6.28 -4.15
CA ASP A 139 10.94 5.20 -5.07
C ASP A 139 9.93 4.19 -4.48
N GLN A 140 8.77 4.03 -5.10
CA GLN A 140 7.72 3.12 -4.61
C GLN A 140 7.24 2.10 -5.64
N ARG A 141 7.42 0.81 -5.31
CA ARG A 141 6.84 -0.33 -6.04
C ARG A 141 5.94 -1.17 -5.15
N LYS A 142 4.66 -1.27 -5.52
CA LYS A 142 3.66 -2.02 -4.76
C LYS A 142 2.81 -2.93 -5.64
N GLY A 143 2.80 -4.23 -5.32
CA GLY A 143 1.83 -5.19 -5.81
C GLY A 143 0.91 -5.65 -4.67
N LEU A 144 -0.40 -5.62 -4.91
CA LEU A 144 -1.40 -6.21 -4.00
C LEU A 144 -2.21 -7.26 -4.76
N GLY A 145 -2.43 -8.41 -4.12
CA GLY A 145 -3.45 -9.37 -4.53
C GLY A 145 -4.88 -8.87 -4.26
N PRO A 146 -5.86 -9.79 -4.29
CA PRO A 146 -7.25 -9.51 -3.94
C PRO A 146 -7.39 -8.91 -2.54
N LEU A 147 -8.33 -7.99 -2.36
CA LEU A 147 -8.54 -7.29 -1.09
C LEU A 147 -10.03 -6.99 -0.91
N GLY A 148 -10.52 -6.96 0.32
CA GLY A 148 -11.84 -6.44 0.70
C GLY A 148 -11.84 -4.93 0.49
N ASP A 149 -11.47 -4.16 1.53
CA ASP A 149 -11.42 -2.70 1.43
C ASP A 149 -10.02 -2.10 1.58
N LEU A 150 -9.78 -0.98 0.91
CA LEU A 150 -8.51 -0.26 0.94
C LEU A 150 -8.68 1.23 1.23
N THR A 151 -8.14 1.65 2.38
CA THR A 151 -7.89 3.07 2.67
C THR A 151 -6.40 3.36 2.64
N LYS A 152 -5.96 4.29 1.76
CA LYS A 152 -4.54 4.67 1.63
C LYS A 152 -4.32 6.17 1.52
N GLY A 153 -3.56 6.73 2.45
CA GLY A 153 -2.97 8.07 2.35
C GLY A 153 -1.47 7.98 2.01
N LEU A 154 -1.03 8.77 1.05
CA LEU A 154 0.40 8.89 0.69
C LEU A 154 0.84 10.34 0.72
N GLY A 155 2.00 10.59 1.32
CA GLY A 155 2.76 11.83 1.14
C GLY A 155 3.32 11.98 -0.28
N PRO A 156 4.17 13.00 -0.48
CA PRO A 156 4.88 13.23 -1.73
C PRO A 156 5.62 11.97 -2.20
N THR A 157 5.68 11.74 -3.51
CA THR A 157 6.45 10.64 -4.07
C THR A 157 7.15 11.07 -5.35
N GLU A 158 8.41 10.73 -5.55
CA GLU A 158 9.05 10.96 -6.86
C GLU A 158 8.49 9.94 -7.84
N ASP A 159 8.78 8.66 -7.60
CA ASP A 159 8.50 7.57 -8.53
C ASP A 159 7.51 6.55 -7.94
N GLN A 160 6.35 6.37 -8.58
CA GLN A 160 5.32 5.45 -8.09
C GLN A 160 4.84 4.45 -9.12
N ARG A 161 5.02 3.15 -8.81
CA ARG A 161 4.46 2.02 -9.55
C ARG A 161 3.56 1.16 -8.67
N LYS A 162 2.30 1.04 -9.05
CA LYS A 162 1.30 0.28 -8.29
C LYS A 162 0.45 -0.64 -9.18
N GLY A 163 0.45 -1.92 -8.87
CA GLY A 163 -0.51 -2.91 -9.37
C GLY A 163 -1.44 -3.36 -8.25
N LEU A 164 -2.74 -3.33 -8.49
CA LEU A 164 -3.76 -3.90 -7.59
C LEU A 164 -4.56 -4.95 -8.34
N GLY A 165 -4.76 -6.11 -7.71
CA GLY A 165 -5.76 -7.09 -8.11
C GLY A 165 -7.20 -6.61 -7.86
N PRO A 166 -8.17 -7.55 -7.91
CA PRO A 166 -9.56 -7.27 -7.58
C PRO A 166 -9.72 -6.68 -6.19
N LEU A 167 -10.66 -5.77 -6.02
CA LEU A 167 -10.88 -5.05 -4.76
C LEU A 167 -12.39 -4.79 -4.56
N GLY A 168 -12.86 -4.78 -3.31
CA GLY A 168 -14.17 -4.28 -2.92
C GLY A 168 -14.19 -2.76 -3.10
N ASP A 169 -13.84 -2.00 -2.06
CA ASP A 169 -13.81 -0.54 -2.13
C ASP A 169 -12.40 0.06 -1.98
N LEU A 170 -12.18 1.20 -2.65
CA LEU A 170 -10.91 1.93 -2.62
C LEU A 170 -11.09 3.41 -2.32
N THR A 171 -10.56 3.84 -1.18
CA THR A 171 -10.32 5.25 -0.87
C THR A 171 -8.82 5.56 -0.89
N LYS A 172 -8.40 6.49 -1.75
CA LYS A 172 -6.98 6.87 -1.88
C LYS A 172 -6.78 8.39 -1.99
N GLY A 173 -6.01 8.95 -1.06
CA GLY A 173 -5.44 10.29 -1.15
C GLY A 173 -3.94 10.21 -1.49
N LEU A 174 -3.49 11.01 -2.45
CA LEU A 174 -2.07 11.16 -2.81
C LEU A 174 -1.64 12.62 -2.74
N GLY A 175 -0.48 12.86 -2.14
CA GLY A 175 0.27 14.11 -2.30
C GLY A 175 0.83 14.28 -3.71
N PRO A 176 1.67 15.31 -3.91
CA PRO A 176 2.39 15.56 -5.16
C PRO A 176 3.15 14.32 -5.63
N THR A 177 3.20 14.10 -6.94
CA THR A 177 3.99 13.00 -7.52
C THR A 177 4.68 13.43 -8.79
N GLU A 178 5.94 13.09 -9.00
CA GLU A 178 6.58 13.31 -10.30
C GLU A 178 6.03 12.29 -11.30
N ASP A 179 6.33 11.01 -11.05
CA ASP A 179 6.06 9.93 -12.00
C ASP A 179 5.07 8.89 -11.42
N GLN A 180 3.91 8.73 -12.05
CA GLN A 180 2.87 7.81 -11.58
C GLN A 180 2.42 6.79 -12.61
N ARG A 181 2.62 5.50 -12.31
CA ARG A 181 2.07 4.36 -13.05
C ARG A 181 1.18 3.49 -12.18
N LYS A 182 -0.11 3.40 -12.53
CA LYS A 182 -1.09 2.61 -11.77
C LYS A 182 -1.93 1.71 -12.67
N GLY A 183 -1.91 0.40 -12.38
CA GLY A 183 -2.86 -0.58 -12.89
C GLY A 183 -3.81 -1.03 -11.78
N LEU A 184 -5.11 -1.02 -12.05
CA LEU A 184 -6.14 -1.59 -11.18
C LEU A 184 -6.91 -2.66 -11.94
N GLY A 185 -7.10 -3.83 -11.29
CA GLY A 185 -8.08 -4.82 -11.72
C GLY A 185 -9.53 -4.36 -11.47
N PRO A 186 -10.49 -5.30 -11.53
CA PRO A 186 -11.88 -5.04 -11.22
C PRO A 186 -12.05 -4.46 -9.80
N LEU A 187 -12.99 -3.54 -9.64
CA LEU A 187 -13.23 -2.85 -8.37
C LEU A 187 -14.73 -2.59 -8.18
N GLY A 188 -15.21 -2.61 -6.94
CA GLY A 188 -16.53 -2.11 -6.55
C GLY A 188 -16.55 -0.60 -6.71
N ASP A 189 -16.21 0.15 -5.67
CA ASP A 189 -16.18 1.62 -5.73
C ASP A 189 -14.79 2.24 -5.56
N LEU A 190 -14.58 3.38 -6.23
CA LEU A 190 -13.32 4.12 -6.21
C LEU A 190 -13.52 5.59 -5.87
N THR A 191 -13.01 6.00 -4.72
CA THR A 191 -12.78 7.41 -4.38
C THR A 191 -11.28 7.73 -4.41
N LYS A 192 -10.87 8.67 -5.27
CA LYS A 192 -9.46 9.08 -5.40
C LYS A 192 -9.26 10.59 -5.44
N GLY A 193 -8.49 11.13 -4.50
CA GLY A 193 -7.90 12.47 -4.57
C GLY A 193 -6.42 12.40 -4.95
N LEU A 194 -6.00 13.24 -5.89
CA LEU A 194 -4.59 13.38 -6.29
C LEU A 194 -4.15 14.83 -6.22
N GLY A 195 -3.00 15.07 -5.60
CA GLY A 195 -2.25 16.32 -5.73
C GLY A 195 -1.69 16.52 -7.14
N PRO A 196 -0.87 17.57 -7.32
CA PRO A 196 -0.15 17.83 -8.57
C PRO A 196 0.62 16.60 -9.05
N THR A 197 0.68 16.39 -10.36
CA THR A 197 1.47 15.30 -10.94
C THR A 197 2.17 15.76 -12.22
N GLU A 198 3.43 15.44 -12.43
CA GLU A 198 4.07 15.70 -13.73
C GLU A 198 3.53 14.67 -14.74
N ASP A 199 3.84 13.39 -14.50
CA ASP A 199 3.59 12.31 -15.43
C ASP A 199 2.61 11.27 -14.88
N GLN A 200 1.45 11.10 -15.52
CA GLN A 200 0.42 10.17 -15.04
C GLN A 200 -0.04 9.15 -16.08
N ARG A 201 0.18 7.87 -15.79
CA ARG A 201 -0.36 6.72 -16.53
C ARG A 201 -1.24 5.84 -15.65
N LYS A 202 -2.52 5.70 -16.02
CA LYS A 202 -3.50 4.88 -15.29
C LYS A 202 -4.26 3.94 -16.23
N GLY A 203 -4.26 2.65 -15.90
CA GLY A 203 -5.18 1.65 -16.42
C GLY A 203 -6.17 1.23 -15.33
N LEU A 204 -7.47 1.28 -15.64
CA LEU A 204 -8.54 0.76 -14.78
C LEU A 204 -9.27 -0.36 -15.52
N GLY A 205 -9.44 -1.50 -14.87
CA GLY A 205 -10.40 -2.52 -15.27
C GLY A 205 -11.85 -2.08 -15.04
N PRO A 206 -12.79 -3.04 -15.12
CA PRO A 206 -14.20 -2.80 -14.81
C PRO A 206 -14.38 -2.22 -13.40
N LEU A 207 -15.31 -1.29 -13.25
CA LEU A 207 -15.55 -0.59 -12.00
C LEU A 207 -17.05 -0.34 -11.80
N GLY A 208 -17.54 -0.37 -10.56
CA GLY A 208 -18.86 0.12 -10.17
C GLY A 208 -18.89 1.64 -10.30
N ASP A 209 -18.61 2.37 -9.22
CA ASP A 209 -18.60 3.84 -9.25
C ASP A 209 -17.20 4.46 -9.11
N LEU A 210 -16.99 5.59 -9.81
CA LEU A 210 -15.74 6.34 -9.79
C LEU A 210 -15.95 7.80 -9.43
N THR A 211 -15.47 8.17 -8.24
CA THR A 211 -15.27 9.57 -7.85
C THR A 211 -13.80 9.93 -7.85
N LYS A 212 -13.41 10.93 -8.65
CA LYS A 212 -12.00 11.32 -8.78
C LYS A 212 -11.78 12.84 -8.85
N GLY A 213 -11.01 13.36 -7.90
CA GLY A 213 -10.42 14.70 -7.96
C GLY A 213 -8.95 14.65 -8.38
N LEU A 214 -8.55 15.54 -9.27
CA LEU A 214 -7.16 15.71 -9.70
C LEU A 214 -6.71 17.15 -9.56
N GLY A 215 -5.53 17.34 -8.95
CA GLY A 215 -4.76 18.57 -9.09
C GLY A 215 -4.22 18.77 -10.51
N PRO A 216 -3.41 19.83 -10.70
CA PRO A 216 -2.71 20.09 -11.96
C PRO A 216 -1.93 18.87 -12.45
N THR A 217 -1.91 18.64 -13.75
CA THR A 217 -1.09 17.56 -14.34
C THR A 217 -0.43 18.02 -15.63
N GLU A 218 0.87 17.80 -15.80
CA GLU A 218 1.50 18.10 -17.10
C GLU A 218 1.01 17.10 -18.14
N ASP A 219 1.29 15.81 -17.92
CA ASP A 219 1.10 14.80 -18.94
C ASP A 219 0.25 13.61 -18.44
N GLN A 220 -0.86 13.32 -19.12
CA GLN A 220 -1.93 12.52 -18.52
C GLN A 220 -2.57 11.48 -19.45
N ARG A 221 -2.19 10.20 -19.28
CA ARG A 221 -2.72 9.05 -20.04
C ARG A 221 -3.61 8.14 -19.19
N LYS A 222 -4.85 7.92 -19.65
CA LYS A 222 -5.84 7.08 -18.94
C LYS A 222 -6.56 6.12 -19.87
N GLY A 223 -6.59 4.85 -19.50
CA GLY A 223 -7.53 3.86 -20.04
C GLY A 223 -8.49 3.43 -18.95
N LEU A 224 -9.79 3.59 -19.19
CA LEU A 224 -10.85 3.11 -18.31
C LEU A 224 -11.61 1.99 -19.02
N GLY A 225 -11.77 0.85 -18.36
CA GLY A 225 -12.70 -0.20 -18.78
C GLY A 225 -14.17 0.20 -18.60
N PRO A 226 -15.10 -0.77 -18.68
CA PRO A 226 -16.51 -0.54 -18.37
C PRO A 226 -16.69 0.06 -16.98
N LEU A 227 -17.61 1.00 -16.84
CA LEU A 227 -17.85 1.72 -15.58
C LEU A 227 -19.37 1.95 -15.39
N GLY A 228 -19.84 1.90 -14.14
CA GLY A 228 -21.17 2.38 -13.74
C GLY A 228 -21.21 3.90 -13.84
N ASP A 229 -21.05 4.60 -12.72
CA ASP A 229 -21.09 6.07 -12.71
C ASP A 229 -19.69 6.71 -12.58
N LEU A 230 -19.52 7.85 -13.24
CA LEU A 230 -18.28 8.62 -13.24
C LEU A 230 -18.49 10.07 -12.85
N THR A 231 -17.97 10.43 -11.68
CA THR A 231 -17.82 11.81 -11.23
C THR A 231 -16.34 12.22 -11.21
N LYS A 232 -16.00 13.29 -11.94
CA LYS A 232 -14.60 13.72 -12.06
C LYS A 232 -14.42 15.23 -12.00
N GLY A 233 -13.55 15.69 -11.11
CA GLY A 233 -12.97 17.03 -11.12
C GLY A 233 -11.53 17.00 -11.63
N LEU A 234 -11.21 17.89 -12.58
CA LEU A 234 -9.87 18.02 -13.16
C LEU A 234 -9.32 19.43 -12.95
N GLY A 235 -8.12 19.53 -12.37
CA GLY A 235 -7.30 20.73 -12.47
C GLY A 235 -6.75 20.95 -13.88
N PRO A 236 -5.96 22.01 -14.09
CA PRO A 236 -5.27 22.29 -15.35
C PRO A 236 -4.51 21.07 -15.86
N THR A 237 -4.50 20.86 -17.18
CA THR A 237 -3.69 19.80 -17.80
C THR A 237 -3.03 20.29 -19.08
N GLU A 238 -1.74 20.07 -19.30
CA GLU A 238 -1.11 20.40 -20.58
C GLU A 238 -1.54 19.38 -21.63
N ASP A 239 -1.14 18.12 -21.44
CA ASP A 239 -1.35 17.04 -22.39
C ASP A 239 -2.26 15.93 -21.83
N GLN A 240 -3.30 15.59 -22.59
CA GLN A 240 -4.28 14.61 -22.13
C GLN A 240 -4.71 13.58 -23.16
N ARG A 241 -4.52 12.30 -22.82
CA ARG A 241 -5.04 11.16 -23.60
C ARG A 241 -5.95 10.28 -22.76
N LYS A 242 -7.16 10.03 -23.25
CA LYS A 242 -8.17 9.20 -22.58
C LYS A 242 -8.78 8.17 -23.53
N GLY A 243 -8.78 6.91 -23.13
CA GLY A 243 -9.64 5.86 -23.67
C GLY A 243 -10.70 5.50 -22.64
N LEU A 244 -11.96 5.46 -23.05
CA LEU A 244 -13.10 5.11 -22.19
C LEU A 244 -13.83 3.92 -22.79
N GLY A 245 -14.06 2.88 -21.99
CA GLY A 245 -15.04 1.83 -22.28
C GLY A 245 -16.47 2.34 -22.10
N PRO A 246 -17.46 1.42 -22.17
CA PRO A 246 -18.86 1.72 -21.87
C PRO A 246 -19.01 2.35 -20.48
N LEU A 247 -19.94 3.30 -20.35
CA LEU A 247 -20.18 4.05 -19.12
C LEU A 247 -21.69 4.28 -18.93
N GLY A 248 -22.16 4.21 -17.68
CA GLY A 248 -23.44 4.77 -17.25
C GLY A 248 -23.40 6.30 -17.20
N ASP A 249 -23.60 6.90 -16.03
CA ASP A 249 -23.70 8.36 -15.92
C ASP A 249 -22.34 9.06 -15.83
N LEU A 250 -22.31 10.29 -16.35
CA LEU A 250 -21.08 11.06 -16.48
C LEU A 250 -21.24 12.51 -16.01
N THR A 251 -20.54 12.84 -14.92
CA THR A 251 -20.39 14.21 -14.42
C THR A 251 -18.93 14.64 -14.44
N LYS A 252 -18.62 15.77 -15.09
CA LYS A 252 -17.25 16.29 -15.25
C LYS A 252 -17.17 17.79 -14.99
N GLY A 253 -16.29 18.18 -14.07
CA GLY A 253 -15.74 19.54 -13.96
C GLY A 253 -14.32 19.57 -14.54
N LEU A 254 -14.04 20.50 -15.46
CA LEU A 254 -12.77 20.57 -16.18
C LEU A 254 -12.09 21.92 -15.94
N GLY A 255 -10.84 21.89 -15.50
CA GLY A 255 -9.89 22.99 -15.65
C GLY A 255 -9.38 23.10 -17.09
N PRO A 256 -8.59 24.14 -17.40
CA PRO A 256 -8.05 24.37 -18.75
C PRO A 256 -7.23 23.16 -19.24
N THR A 257 -7.29 22.87 -20.54
CA THR A 257 -6.48 21.82 -21.18
C THR A 257 -5.91 22.31 -22.51
N GLU A 258 -4.61 22.13 -22.74
CA GLU A 258 -3.94 22.60 -23.96
C GLU A 258 -4.11 21.60 -25.13
N ASP A 259 -3.67 20.35 -24.99
CA ASP A 259 -3.94 19.27 -25.96
C ASP A 259 -4.80 18.13 -25.34
N GLN A 260 -5.81 17.71 -26.08
CA GLN A 260 -6.72 16.66 -25.66
C GLN A 260 -7.07 15.68 -26.78
N ARG A 261 -6.82 14.39 -26.51
CA ARG A 261 -7.29 13.26 -27.34
C ARG A 261 -8.18 12.31 -26.54
N LYS A 262 -9.33 11.96 -27.10
CA LYS A 262 -10.33 11.06 -26.51
C LYS A 262 -10.72 9.97 -27.50
N GLY A 263 -10.69 8.71 -27.06
CA GLY A 263 -11.31 7.58 -27.73
C GLY A 263 -12.44 7.02 -26.88
N LEU A 264 -13.60 6.77 -27.49
CA LEU A 264 -14.79 6.24 -26.83
C LEU A 264 -15.10 4.84 -27.38
N GLY A 265 -15.38 3.90 -26.50
CA GLY A 265 -16.03 2.63 -26.84
C GLY A 265 -17.52 2.82 -27.14
N PRO A 266 -18.20 1.79 -27.66
CA PRO A 266 -19.63 1.87 -27.97
C PRO A 266 -20.45 2.25 -26.73
N ARG A 267 -21.44 3.14 -26.91
CA ARG A 267 -22.39 3.57 -25.89
C ARG A 267 -23.62 2.68 -25.98
N GLU A 268 -24.06 2.08 -24.88
CA GLU A 268 -25.37 1.42 -24.86
C GLU A 268 -26.46 2.52 -24.95
N SER A 269 -27.05 2.66 -26.13
CA SER A 269 -28.25 3.48 -26.34
C SER A 269 -29.43 2.70 -25.77
N ASN A 270 -29.94 3.12 -24.61
CA ASN A 270 -31.23 2.66 -24.14
C ASN A 270 -32.33 3.41 -24.94
N GLU A 271 -32.53 3.00 -26.20
CA GLU A 271 -33.72 3.39 -26.96
C GLU A 271 -34.92 2.63 -26.39
N GLY A 272 -35.53 3.21 -25.35
CA GLY A 272 -36.88 2.86 -24.94
C GLY A 272 -37.85 3.27 -26.04
N THR A 273 -38.15 2.34 -26.94
CA THR A 273 -39.31 2.43 -27.83
C THR A 273 -40.54 2.46 -26.94
N ARG A 274 -41.32 3.54 -27.00
CA ARG A 274 -42.68 3.56 -26.46
C ARG A 274 -43.64 3.88 -27.60
N PRO A 275 -44.67 3.04 -27.85
CA PRO A 275 -45.76 3.40 -28.75
C PRO A 275 -46.58 4.56 -28.19
#